data_AF-A0A248VRF0-F1
#
_entry.id   AF-A0A248VRF0-F1
#
_cell.length_a   1.000
_cell.length_b   1.000
_cell.length_c   1.000
_cell.angle_alpha   90.00
_cell.angle_beta   90.00
_cell.angle_gamma   90.00
#
_symmetry.space_group_name_H-M   'P 1'
#
loop_
_entity.id
_entity.type
_entity.pdbx_description
1 polymer ?
#
loop_
_entity_poly.entity_id
_entity_poly.type
_entity_poly.pdbx_seq_one_letter_code
_entity_poly.pdbx_strand_id
1 'polypeptide(L)'
;MNVTKLATLSVAAMALIGAVSQAAQAQGKTRAQVHQELVQAQHDGVIPNSKTQYPPSADRVARNKELHALSWHAGEKSPPVDHHDTFAAR
;
A
#
# COMPACT_ATOMS: atom_id res chain seq x y z
N MET A 1 -37.42 -46.27 20.08
CA MET A 1 -36.10 -45.72 20.46
C MET A 1 -35.65 -44.84 19.30
N ASN A 2 -36.00 -43.56 19.35
CA ASN A 2 -35.99 -42.66 18.18
C ASN A 2 -34.94 -41.55 18.38
N VAL A 3 -33.88 -41.86 19.13
CA VAL A 3 -32.86 -40.89 19.58
C VAL A 3 -31.83 -40.57 18.51
N THR A 4 -31.81 -41.28 17.39
CA THR A 4 -30.81 -41.10 16.33
C THR A 4 -31.10 -39.95 15.38
N LYS A 5 -32.31 -39.38 15.38
CA LYS A 5 -32.69 -38.27 14.48
C LYS A 5 -32.52 -36.88 15.08
N LEU A 6 -32.24 -36.77 16.38
CA LEU A 6 -32.06 -35.48 17.07
C LEU A 6 -30.58 -35.04 17.15
N ALA A 7 -29.63 -35.94 16.86
CA ALA A 7 -28.21 -35.64 16.95
C ALA A 7 -27.63 -34.93 15.72
N THR A 8 -28.34 -34.92 14.59
CA THR A 8 -27.84 -34.33 13.33
C THR A 8 -28.12 -32.84 13.20
N LEU A 9 -28.82 -32.21 14.15
CA LEU A 9 -29.11 -30.77 14.13
C LEU A 9 -28.10 -29.91 14.90
N SER A 10 -27.11 -30.48 15.59
CA SER A 10 -26.13 -29.70 16.37
C SER A 10 -24.79 -29.47 15.67
N VAL A 11 -24.47 -30.17 14.58
CA VAL A 11 -23.16 -30.02 13.91
C VAL A 11 -23.12 -28.79 12.98
N ALA A 12 -24.28 -28.22 12.60
CA ALA A 12 -24.32 -27.02 11.78
C ALA A 12 -23.91 -25.73 12.52
N ALA A 13 -23.79 -25.74 13.85
CA ALA A 13 -23.53 -24.54 14.65
C ALA A 13 -22.03 -24.20 14.85
N MET A 14 -21.10 -25.07 14.45
CA MET A 14 -19.66 -24.90 14.77
C MET A 14 -18.77 -24.51 13.58
N ALA A 15 -19.35 -24.07 12.46
CA ALA A 15 -18.57 -23.68 11.27
C ALA A 15 -18.54 -22.17 10.98
N LEU A 16 -19.02 -21.32 11.89
CA LEU A 16 -19.05 -19.86 11.67
C LEU A 16 -18.04 -19.04 12.49
N ILE A 17 -17.19 -19.68 13.30
CA ILE A 17 -16.25 -18.94 14.18
C ILE A 17 -14.91 -18.62 13.48
N GLY A 18 -14.60 -19.21 12.32
CA GLY A 18 -13.32 -19.02 11.65
C GLY A 18 -13.18 -17.76 10.77
N ALA A 19 -14.28 -17.06 10.46
CA ALA A 19 -14.28 -16.00 9.45
C ALA A 19 -14.11 -14.56 9.99
N VAL A 20 -14.02 -14.36 11.31
CA VAL A 20 -14.01 -13.01 11.94
C VAL A 20 -12.61 -12.58 12.39
N SER A 21 -11.54 -13.07 11.74
CA SER A 21 -10.17 -12.62 12.05
C SER A 21 -9.21 -12.59 10.87
N GLN A 22 -9.70 -12.57 9.62
CA GLN A 22 -8.81 -12.22 8.50
C GLN A 22 -8.30 -10.76 8.60
N ALA A 23 -9.04 -9.88 9.29
CA ALA A 23 -8.57 -8.52 9.55
C ALA A 23 -7.39 -8.44 10.56
N ALA A 24 -7.24 -9.43 11.43
CA ALA A 24 -6.16 -9.49 12.44
C ALA A 24 -4.91 -10.25 11.93
N GLN A 25 -5.02 -10.88 10.76
CA GLN A 25 -3.90 -11.41 9.99
C GLN A 25 -3.75 -10.58 8.71
N ALA A 26 -3.83 -9.25 8.83
CA ALA A 26 -3.27 -8.39 7.79
C ALA A 26 -1.75 -8.62 7.82
N GLN A 27 -1.29 -9.63 7.08
CA GLN A 27 0.12 -9.86 6.81
C GLN A 27 0.65 -8.53 6.29
N GLY A 28 1.41 -7.82 7.13
CA GLY A 28 1.84 -6.46 6.82
C GLY A 28 2.56 -6.44 5.47
N LYS A 29 2.48 -5.29 4.78
CA LYS A 29 3.17 -5.12 3.49
C LYS A 29 4.61 -5.60 3.64
N THR A 30 5.06 -6.43 2.69
CA THR A 30 6.45 -6.87 2.68
C THR A 30 7.35 -5.64 2.49
N ARG A 31 8.61 -5.74 2.92
CA ARG A 31 9.58 -4.65 2.69
C ARG A 31 9.65 -4.25 1.22
N ALA A 32 9.57 -5.23 0.31
CA ALA A 32 9.57 -4.98 -1.13
C ALA A 32 8.34 -4.16 -1.56
N GLN A 33 7.15 -4.49 -1.04
CA GLN A 33 5.93 -3.75 -1.34
C GLN A 33 5.97 -2.31 -0.81
N VAL A 34 6.44 -2.12 0.43
CA VAL A 34 6.60 -0.77 1.00
C VAL A 34 7.59 0.05 0.17
N HIS A 35 8.67 -0.58 -0.29
CA HIS A 35 9.67 0.10 -1.11
C HIS A 35 9.10 0.54 -2.46
N GLN A 36 8.33 -0.34 -3.12
CA GLN A 36 7.62 0.01 -4.36
C GLN A 36 6.66 1.18 -4.18
N GLU A 37 5.93 1.23 -3.07
CA GLU A 37 5.03 2.35 -2.78
C GLU A 37 5.77 3.65 -2.50
N LEU A 38 6.93 3.60 -1.85
CA LEU A 38 7.76 4.77 -1.62
C LEU A 38 8.36 5.30 -2.92
N VAL A 39 8.80 4.40 -3.82
CA VAL A 39 9.23 4.77 -5.18
C VAL A 39 8.09 5.49 -5.92
N GLN A 40 6.88 4.92 -5.89
CA GLN A 40 5.71 5.55 -6.50
C GLN A 40 5.41 6.92 -5.88
N ALA A 41 5.41 7.02 -4.54
CA ALA A 41 5.13 8.27 -3.85
C ALA A 41 6.19 9.36 -4.12
N GLN A 42 7.45 8.97 -4.33
CA GLN A 42 8.52 9.88 -4.71
C GLN A 42 8.32 10.40 -6.14
N HIS A 43 7.94 9.53 -7.07
CA HIS A 43 7.60 9.88 -8.45
C HIS A 43 6.40 10.83 -8.52
N ASP A 44 5.36 10.54 -7.74
CA ASP A 44 4.15 11.36 -7.64
C ASP A 44 4.41 12.70 -6.92
N GLY A 45 5.59 12.89 -6.32
CA GLY A 45 5.98 14.13 -5.64
C GLY A 45 5.30 14.34 -4.29
N VAL A 46 4.62 13.32 -3.74
CA VAL A 46 3.83 13.42 -2.51
C VAL A 46 4.66 13.22 -1.24
N ILE A 47 5.92 12.77 -1.36
CA ILE A 47 6.84 12.68 -0.22
C ILE A 47 7.25 14.10 0.21
N PRO A 48 6.90 14.54 1.44
CA PRO A 48 7.31 15.85 1.92
C PRO A 48 8.80 15.83 2.31
N ASN A 49 9.55 16.81 1.82
CA ASN A 49 10.95 17.01 2.17
C ASN A 49 11.18 17.57 3.59
N SER A 50 10.13 18.04 4.26
CA SER A 50 10.19 18.64 5.59
C SER A 50 9.18 18.01 6.53
N LYS A 51 9.60 17.80 7.79
CA LYS A 51 8.78 17.22 8.86
C LYS A 51 7.64 18.13 9.34
N THR A 52 7.68 19.42 9.02
CA THR A 52 6.70 20.42 9.49
C THR A 52 5.63 20.77 8.46
N GLN A 53 5.74 20.23 7.24
CA GLN A 53 4.92 20.62 6.10
C GLN A 53 4.08 19.43 5.64
N TYR A 54 3.21 18.96 6.55
CA TYR A 54 2.26 17.90 6.28
C TYR A 54 0.83 18.37 6.53
N PRO A 55 -0.12 18.13 5.61
CA PRO A 55 0.07 17.51 4.28
C PRO A 55 0.74 18.46 3.27
N PRO A 56 1.42 17.96 2.24
CA PRO A 56 2.02 18.79 1.20
C PRO A 56 0.94 19.54 0.41
N SER A 57 1.18 20.82 0.10
CA SER A 57 0.30 21.59 -0.80
C SER A 57 0.46 21.14 -2.25
N ALA A 58 -0.55 21.39 -3.08
CA ALA A 58 -0.52 21.04 -4.51
C ALA A 58 0.69 21.64 -5.24
N ASP A 59 1.03 22.90 -4.97
CA ASP A 59 2.21 23.55 -5.55
C ASP A 59 3.52 22.86 -5.15
N ARG A 60 3.59 22.31 -3.93
CA ARG A 60 4.75 21.54 -3.49
C ARG A 60 4.81 20.18 -4.17
N VAL A 61 3.69 19.50 -4.34
CA VAL A 61 3.64 18.24 -5.08
C VAL A 61 4.10 18.45 -6.52
N ALA A 62 3.61 19.50 -7.19
CA ALA A 62 4.03 19.86 -8.55
C ALA A 62 5.54 20.15 -8.64
N ARG A 63 6.08 20.95 -7.70
CA ARG A 63 7.52 21.22 -7.63
C ARG A 63 8.34 19.95 -7.39
N ASN A 64 7.91 19.10 -6.47
CA ASN A 64 8.62 17.85 -6.16
C ASN A 64 8.66 16.93 -7.38
N LYS A 65 7.55 16.84 -8.13
CA LYS A 65 7.48 16.07 -9.38
C LYS A 65 8.41 16.64 -10.45
N GLU A 66 8.49 17.96 -10.59
CA GLU A 66 9.42 18.62 -11.51
C GLU A 66 10.88 18.35 -11.12
N LEU A 67 11.22 18.49 -9.84
CA LEU A 67 12.58 18.21 -9.34
C LEU A 67 12.97 16.75 -9.59
N HIS A 68 12.04 15.82 -9.33
CA HIS A 68 12.23 14.40 -9.59
C HIS A 68 12.48 14.11 -11.08
N ALA A 69 11.69 14.72 -11.96
CA ALA A 69 11.88 14.61 -13.40
C ALA A 69 13.22 15.20 -13.87
N LEU A 70 13.64 16.32 -13.30
CA LEU A 70 14.94 16.93 -13.63
C LEU A 70 16.11 16.04 -13.19
N SER A 71 16.01 15.38 -12.03
CA SER A 71 17.09 14.54 -11.51
C SER A 71 17.18 13.17 -12.19
N TRP A 72 16.04 12.55 -12.52
CA TRP A 72 15.99 11.15 -12.96
C TRP A 72 15.56 10.95 -14.41
N HIS A 73 14.83 11.92 -14.99
CA HIS A 73 14.16 11.80 -16.30
C HIS A 73 14.55 12.91 -17.28
N ALA A 74 15.72 13.53 -17.08
CA ALA A 74 16.25 14.60 -17.93
C ALA A 74 15.27 15.77 -18.21
N GLY A 75 14.34 16.04 -17.27
CA GLY A 75 13.35 17.11 -17.39
C GLY A 75 12.08 16.77 -18.16
N GLU A 76 11.78 15.48 -18.37
CA GLU A 76 10.50 15.06 -18.94
C GLU A 76 9.31 15.48 -18.04
N LYS A 77 8.21 16.00 -18.62
CA LYS A 77 7.12 16.60 -17.81
C LYS A 77 6.27 15.58 -17.05
N SER A 78 6.18 14.35 -17.52
CA SER A 78 5.41 13.26 -16.88
C SER A 78 5.92 11.90 -17.36
N PRO A 79 7.17 11.56 -17.02
CA PRO A 79 7.74 10.26 -17.33
C PRO A 79 6.92 9.15 -16.64
N PRO A 80 6.77 7.97 -17.24
CA PRO A 80 6.22 6.82 -16.53
C PRO A 80 7.14 6.40 -15.37
N VAL A 81 6.62 5.62 -14.44
CA VAL A 81 7.46 5.01 -13.41
C VAL A 81 8.31 3.94 -14.07
N ASP A 82 9.64 4.03 -13.94
CA ASP A 82 10.57 3.17 -14.65
C ASP A 82 11.78 2.73 -13.80
N HIS A 83 12.80 2.17 -14.45
CA HIS A 83 13.98 1.66 -13.78
C HIS A 83 14.81 2.76 -13.10
N HIS A 84 14.75 4.00 -13.59
CA HIS A 84 15.46 5.14 -13.01
C HIS A 84 14.94 5.48 -11.61
N ASP A 85 13.65 5.24 -11.34
CA ASP A 85 13.04 5.49 -10.03
C ASP A 85 13.44 4.46 -8.97
N THR A 86 13.83 3.25 -9.40
CA THR A 86 14.20 2.16 -8.49
C THR A 86 15.54 2.43 -7.80
N PHE A 87 16.45 3.18 -8.44
CA PHE A 87 17.73 3.57 -7.85
C PHE A 87 17.61 4.72 -6.87
N ALA A 88 16.58 5.57 -7.02
CA ALA A 88 16.35 6.73 -6.15
C ALA A 88 16.03 6.34 -4.69
N ALA A 89 15.56 5.11 -4.46
CA ALA A 89 15.11 4.65 -3.16
C ALA A 89 16.14 3.82 -2.36
N ARG A 90 17.41 3.77 -2.79
CA ARG A 90 18.50 3.06 -2.08
C ARG A 90 19.25 3.94 -1.09
#